data_AF-X1LI77-F1
#
_entry.id   AF-X1LI77-F1
#
_cell.length_a   1.000
_cell.length_b   1.000
_cell.length_c   1.000
_cell.angle_alpha   90.00
_cell.angle_beta   90.00
_cell.angle_gamma   90.00
#
_symmetry.space_group_name_H-M   'P 1'
#
loop_
_entity.id
_entity.type
_entity.pdbx_description
1 polymer ?
#
loop_
_entity_poly.entity_id
_entity_poly.type
_entity_poly.pdbx_seq_one_letter_code
_entity_poly.pdbx_strand_id
1 'polypeptide(L)'
;MFSPELEFYIFDDMRYASNVREAFYYVDSIEAFWNTGSGDEPNLGYRFPPKGGYHGIPPADTTFNLRSKMIKLIEEAGIPVKYHHHEVGSAAQVE
;
A
#
# COMPACT_ATOMS: atom_id res chain seq x y z
N MET A 1 11.45 0.60 -27.49
CA MET A 1 10.27 0.09 -26.76
C MET A 1 10.39 0.59 -25.33
N PHE A 2 9.31 1.13 -24.76
CA PHE A 2 9.25 1.66 -23.40
C PHE A 2 8.30 0.77 -22.59
N SER A 3 8.71 0.35 -21.40
CA SER A 3 7.93 -0.48 -20.49
C SER A 3 8.07 0.14 -19.10
N PRO A 4 7.19 1.06 -18.71
CA PRO A 4 7.26 1.68 -17.40
C PRO A 4 6.86 0.66 -16.32
N GLU A 5 7.50 0.79 -15.18
CA GLU A 5 7.14 0.15 -13.92
C GLU A 5 6.58 1.28 -13.04
N LEU A 6 5.32 1.13 -12.64
CA LEU A 6 4.54 2.21 -12.03
C LEU A 6 4.22 1.83 -10.58
N GLU A 7 5.14 2.11 -9.67
CA GLU A 7 4.91 1.95 -8.24
C GLU A 7 3.79 2.89 -7.76
N PHE A 8 2.96 2.40 -6.83
CA PHE A 8 1.89 3.19 -6.20
C PHE A 8 1.64 2.77 -4.75
N TYR A 9 0.81 3.53 -4.05
CA TYR A 9 0.40 3.26 -2.67
C TYR A 9 -1.09 2.95 -2.59
N ILE A 10 -1.46 2.03 -1.70
CA ILE A 10 -2.85 1.73 -1.35
C ILE A 10 -3.10 2.20 0.09
N PHE A 11 -3.71 3.38 0.23
CA PHE A 11 -4.06 3.96 1.54
C PHE A 11 -5.49 3.67 1.94
N ASP A 12 -5.73 3.59 3.25
CA ASP A 12 -7.05 3.44 3.86
C ASP A 12 -7.68 4.79 4.25
N ASP A 13 -6.85 5.77 4.64
CA ASP A 13 -7.29 7.12 5.04
C ASP A 13 -6.37 8.21 4.46
N MET A 14 -6.97 9.32 4.05
CA MET A 14 -6.24 10.54 3.71
C MET A 14 -7.03 11.77 4.20
N ARG A 15 -6.41 12.54 5.08
CA ARG A 15 -6.98 13.77 5.65
C ARG A 15 -6.05 14.94 5.39
N TYR A 16 -6.56 16.06 4.92
CA TYR A 16 -5.75 17.24 4.68
C TYR A 16 -6.57 18.52 4.85
N ALA A 17 -5.91 19.61 5.20
CA ALA A 17 -6.50 20.95 5.20
C ALA A 17 -5.42 21.99 4.89
N SER A 18 -5.83 23.10 4.28
CA SER A 18 -5.01 24.31 4.14
C SER A 18 -5.94 25.52 4.17
N ASN A 19 -5.92 26.24 5.29
CA ASN A 19 -6.74 27.42 5.51
C ASN A 19 -6.00 28.43 6.41
N VAL A 20 -6.63 29.56 6.73
CA VAL A 20 -6.01 30.65 7.51
C VAL A 20 -5.57 30.21 8.91
N ARG A 21 -6.23 29.20 9.50
CA ARG A 21 -5.97 28.71 10.86
C ARG A 21 -4.95 27.57 10.89
N GLU A 22 -4.96 26.68 9.90
CA GLU A 22 -4.16 25.45 9.93
C GLU A 22 -3.82 24.91 8.54
N ALA A 23 -2.73 24.13 8.50
CA ALA A 23 -2.36 23.31 7.36
C ALA A 23 -1.86 21.95 7.86
N PHE A 24 -2.37 20.85 7.30
CA PHE A 24 -1.94 19.50 7.63
C PHE A 24 -2.20 18.52 6.48
N TYR A 25 -1.52 17.38 6.53
CA TYR A 25 -1.82 16.19 5.76
C TYR A 25 -1.54 14.95 6.62
N TYR A 26 -2.40 13.96 6.50
CA TYR A 26 -2.27 12.64 7.09
C TYR A 26 -2.63 11.63 6.01
N VAL A 27 -1.80 10.60 5.88
CA VAL A 27 -2.09 9.40 5.11
C VAL A 27 -1.98 8.23 6.08
N ASP A 28 -2.82 7.23 5.91
CA ASP A 28 -2.78 6.05 6.74
C ASP A 28 -3.08 4.77 5.99
N SER A 29 -2.55 3.67 6.51
CA SER A 29 -2.79 2.32 6.03
C SER A 29 -2.74 1.34 7.19
N ILE A 30 -3.49 0.25 7.10
CA ILE A 30 -3.44 -0.86 8.06
C ILE A 30 -2.02 -1.43 8.21
N GLU A 31 -1.21 -1.40 7.14
CA GLU A 31 0.18 -1.87 7.11
C GLU A 31 1.19 -0.84 7.63
N ALA A 32 0.75 0.38 7.92
CA ALA A 32 1.67 1.47 8.22
C ALA A 32 2.42 1.27 9.54
N PHE A 33 3.75 1.29 9.49
CA PHE A 33 4.60 1.00 10.65
C PHE A 33 4.32 1.90 11.88
N TRP A 34 3.83 3.13 11.67
CA TRP A 34 3.47 4.03 12.77
C TRP A 34 2.25 3.55 13.59
N ASN A 35 1.46 2.61 13.06
CA ASN A 35 0.30 2.02 13.75
C ASN A 35 0.66 0.83 14.66
N THR A 36 1.94 0.47 14.79
CA THR A 36 2.40 -0.66 15.64
C THR A 36 1.88 -0.59 17.07
N GLY A 37 1.79 0.61 17.65
CA GLY A 37 1.23 0.86 18.98
C GLY A 37 -0.25 1.28 19.00
N SER A 38 -0.98 1.17 17.87
CA SER A 38 -2.40 1.54 17.82
C SER A 38 -3.24 0.65 18.75
N GLY A 39 -4.27 1.26 19.35
CA GLY A 39 -5.28 0.56 20.15
C GLY A 39 -6.45 0.00 19.32
N ASP A 40 -6.34 0.01 17.99
CA ASP A 40 -7.33 -0.61 17.12
C ASP A 40 -7.42 -2.11 17.42
N GLU A 41 -8.64 -2.64 17.59
CA GLU A 41 -8.85 -4.06 17.90
C GLU A 41 -9.54 -4.77 16.72
N PRO A 42 -8.91 -5.81 16.12
CA PRO A 42 -7.66 -6.43 16.54
C PRO A 42 -6.40 -5.77 15.95
N ASN A 43 -5.41 -5.44 16.80
CA ASN A 43 -4.06 -5.09 16.35
C ASN A 43 -3.25 -6.38 16.15
N LEU A 44 -3.33 -6.95 14.95
CA LEU A 44 -2.69 -8.23 14.63
C LEU A 44 -1.16 -8.14 14.46
N GLY A 45 -0.57 -6.94 14.50
CA GLY A 45 0.84 -6.73 14.24
C GLY A 45 1.18 -6.86 12.75
N TYR A 46 2.25 -7.62 12.43
CA TYR A 46 2.73 -7.90 11.06
C TYR A 46 2.97 -6.66 10.17
N ARG A 47 3.29 -5.51 10.76
CA ARG A 47 3.57 -4.29 9.99
C ARG A 47 5.02 -4.27 9.52
N PHE A 48 5.24 -4.04 8.23
CA PHE A 48 6.59 -3.91 7.69
C PHE A 48 7.27 -2.68 8.30
N PRO A 49 8.55 -2.77 8.73
CA PRO A 49 9.30 -1.59 9.13
C PRO A 49 9.51 -0.66 7.93
N PRO A 50 9.91 0.60 8.16
CA PRO A 50 10.33 1.49 7.09
C PRO A 50 11.34 0.80 6.16
N LYS A 51 11.06 0.80 4.86
CA LYS A 51 11.87 0.14 3.81
C LYS A 51 11.98 -1.39 3.92
N GLY A 52 11.03 -2.04 4.59
CA GLY A 52 11.02 -3.50 4.81
C GLY A 52 9.95 -4.27 4.04
N GLY A 53 9.19 -3.64 3.14
CA GLY A 53 8.04 -4.25 2.46
C GLY A 53 8.37 -5.09 1.22
N TYR A 54 9.60 -5.00 0.71
CA TYR A 54 9.94 -5.56 -0.61
C TYR A 54 9.69 -7.07 -0.67
N HIS A 55 8.84 -7.49 -1.61
CA HIS A 55 8.40 -8.88 -1.76
C HIS A 55 7.79 -9.46 -0.46
N GLY A 56 7.10 -8.62 0.29
CA GLY A 56 6.28 -9.00 1.42
C GLY A 56 5.26 -10.09 1.06
N ILE A 57 4.97 -10.96 2.03
CA ILE A 57 3.98 -12.04 1.88
C ILE A 57 2.92 -11.94 2.97
N PRO A 58 1.72 -12.50 2.76
CA PRO A 58 0.72 -12.63 3.81
C PRO A 58 1.30 -13.38 5.03
N PRO A 59 0.90 -13.03 6.27
CA PRO A 59 -0.17 -12.08 6.60
C PRO A 59 0.27 -10.61 6.66
N ALA A 60 1.57 -10.31 6.49
CA ALA A 60 2.08 -8.94 6.53
C ALA A 60 1.68 -8.13 5.28
N ASP A 61 1.71 -8.77 4.11
CA ASP A 61 1.11 -8.22 2.89
C ASP A 61 -0.41 -8.45 2.89
N THR A 62 -1.15 -7.40 3.23
CA THR A 62 -2.61 -7.36 3.26
C THR A 62 -3.21 -7.05 1.87
N THR A 63 -2.41 -6.52 0.95
CA THR A 63 -2.86 -6.09 -0.38
C THR A 63 -2.73 -7.17 -1.45
N PHE A 64 -2.09 -8.31 -1.16
CA PHE A 64 -1.87 -9.41 -2.12
C PHE A 64 -3.10 -9.76 -2.97
N ASN A 65 -4.23 -10.05 -2.32
CA ASN A 65 -5.47 -10.44 -3.00
C ASN A 65 -6.07 -9.29 -3.84
N LEU A 66 -5.93 -8.06 -3.34
CA LEU A 66 -6.39 -6.86 -4.06
C LEU A 66 -5.55 -6.66 -5.33
N ARG A 67 -4.22 -6.79 -5.24
CA ARG A 67 -3.31 -6.72 -6.40
C ARG A 67 -3.62 -7.81 -7.42
N SER A 68 -3.83 -9.05 -6.98
CA SER A 68 -4.24 -10.13 -7.89
C SER A 68 -5.55 -9.83 -8.63
N LYS A 69 -6.50 -9.12 -7.98
CA LYS A 69 -7.73 -8.67 -8.64
C LYS A 69 -7.47 -7.52 -9.62
N MET A 70 -6.61 -6.56 -9.27
CA MET A 70 -6.19 -5.47 -10.18
C MET A 70 -5.56 -6.05 -11.44
N ILE A 71 -4.65 -7.02 -11.33
CA ILE A 71 -3.99 -7.65 -12.47
C ILE A 71 -5.01 -8.30 -13.41
N LYS A 72 -5.98 -9.06 -12.88
CA LYS A 72 -7.03 -9.66 -13.72
C LYS A 72 -7.79 -8.62 -14.56
N LEU A 73 -8.14 -7.49 -13.94
CA LEU A 73 -8.85 -6.40 -14.64
C LEU A 73 -7.96 -5.70 -15.69
N ILE A 74 -6.67 -5.52 -15.40
CA ILE A 74 -5.69 -4.95 -16.33
C ILE A 74 -5.49 -5.87 -17.55
N GLU A 75 -5.40 -7.18 -17.32
CA GLU A 75 -5.29 -8.19 -18.37
C GLU A 75 -6.59 -8.27 -19.21
N GLU A 76 -7.77 -8.21 -18.57
CA GLU A 76 -9.06 -8.12 -19.27
C GLU A 76 -9.18 -6.87 -20.15
N ALA A 77 -8.52 -5.77 -19.77
CA ALA A 77 -8.41 -4.55 -20.58
C ALA A 77 -7.38 -4.66 -21.72
N GLY A 78 -6.72 -5.81 -21.90
CA GLY A 78 -5.78 -6.05 -22.98
C GLY A 78 -4.35 -5.58 -22.70
N ILE A 79 -4.01 -5.26 -21.45
CA ILE A 79 -2.66 -4.86 -21.05
C ILE A 79 -1.96 -6.09 -20.43
N PRO A 80 -0.89 -6.62 -21.05
CA PRO A 80 -0.19 -7.77 -20.51
C PRO A 80 0.58 -7.38 -19.24
N VAL A 81 0.40 -8.16 -18.17
CA VAL A 81 1.10 -7.99 -16.89
C VAL A 81 2.11 -9.12 -16.72
N LYS A 82 3.31 -8.81 -16.23
CA LYS A 82 4.32 -9.85 -15.94
C LYS A 82 4.12 -10.47 -14.56
N TYR A 83 4.05 -9.63 -13.53
CA TYR A 83 3.83 -10.00 -12.14
C TYR A 83 3.37 -8.77 -11.35
N HIS A 84 3.00 -8.97 -10.09
CA HIS A 84 2.75 -7.91 -9.13
C HIS A 84 3.45 -8.26 -7.81
N HIS A 85 3.87 -7.27 -7.04
CA HIS A 85 4.47 -7.51 -5.73
C HIS A 85 4.26 -6.34 -4.77
N HIS A 86 4.55 -6.60 -3.50
CA HIS A 86 4.68 -5.55 -2.52
C HIS A 86 6.05 -4.88 -2.69
N GLU A 87 6.08 -3.57 -2.61
CA GLU A 87 7.28 -2.76 -2.81
C GLU A 87 8.00 -2.43 -1.50
N VAL A 88 9.16 -1.76 -1.59
CA VAL A 88 10.05 -1.47 -0.46
C VAL A 88 9.35 -0.71 0.68
N GLY A 89 8.49 0.25 0.34
CA GLY A 89 7.82 1.14 1.29
C GLY A 89 6.79 0.44 2.16
N SER A 90 6.88 0.68 3.47
CA SER A 90 5.79 0.38 4.40
C SER A 90 4.55 1.20 4.06
N ALA A 91 3.40 0.89 4.69
CA ALA A 91 2.10 1.46 4.38
C ALA A 91 1.61 1.12 2.95
N ALA A 92 1.77 -0.15 2.56
CA ALA A 92 1.22 -0.72 1.32
C ALA A 92 1.71 -0.05 0.02
N GLN A 93 3.02 0.12 -0.13
CA GLN A 93 3.61 0.40 -1.44
C GLN A 93 3.59 -0.87 -2.29
N VAL A 94 3.25 -0.75 -3.57
CA VAL A 94 3.08 -1.89 -4.48
C VAL A 94 3.46 -1.55 -5.92
N GLU A 95 3.66 -2.60 -6.71
CA GLU A 95 3.81 -2.56 -8.18
C GLU A 95 3.00 -3.69 -8.83
#